data_AF-A0A662Q3W4-F1
#
_entry.id   AF-A0A662Q3W4-F1
#
_cell.length_a   1.000
_cell.length_b   1.000
_cell.length_c   1.000
_cell.angle_alpha   90.00
_cell.angle_beta   90.00
_cell.angle_gamma   90.00
#
_symmetry.space_group_name_H-M   'P 1'
#
loop_
_entity.id
_entity.type
_entity.pdbx_description
1 polymer ?
#
loop_
_entity_poly.entity_id
_entity_poly.type
_entity_poly.pdbx_seq_one_letter_code
_entity_poly.pdbx_strand_id
1 'polypeptide(L)'
;MKQEFDYEKLGFKAGLEIHVQLDTKKKLFCRCPVLLRTDEPDFYVKRFFRPVMGEMGEFDKAMLREFEKGLTIIYEGYNDTTCSYEFDETPPFP
;
A
#
# COMPACT_ATOMS: atom_id res chain seq x y z
N MET A 1 -2.50 -0.45 44.45
CA MET A 1 -1.28 0.38 44.29
C MET A 1 -0.76 0.14 42.89
N LYS A 2 -0.58 1.18 42.06
CA LYS A 2 0.17 1.04 40.81
C LYS A 2 1.62 0.76 41.19
N GLN A 3 2.16 -0.36 40.73
CA GLN A 3 3.58 -0.62 40.80
C GLN A 3 4.25 0.39 39.86
N GLU A 4 5.04 1.30 40.40
CA GLU A 4 5.92 2.16 39.60
C GLU A 4 7.11 1.33 39.14
N PHE A 5 7.21 1.14 37.83
CA PHE A 5 8.35 0.49 37.22
C PHE A 5 9.43 1.52 36.92
N ASP A 6 10.67 1.17 37.24
CA ASP A 6 11.84 1.92 36.82
C ASP A 6 12.16 1.56 35.36
N TYR A 7 11.54 2.29 34.43
CA TYR A 7 11.66 2.02 33.00
C TYR A 7 13.07 2.23 32.45
N GLU A 8 13.88 3.06 33.12
CA GLU A 8 15.28 3.29 32.77
C GLU A 8 16.12 2.05 33.07
N LYS A 9 15.98 1.45 34.27
CA LYS A 9 16.63 0.17 34.60
C LYS A 9 16.16 -0.99 33.72
N LEU A 10 14.91 -0.97 33.28
CA LEU A 10 14.36 -1.97 32.36
C LEU A 10 14.87 -1.80 30.93
N GLY A 11 15.61 -0.72 30.63
CA GLY A 11 16.08 -0.43 29.28
C GLY A 11 14.93 -0.23 28.30
N PHE A 12 13.80 0.31 28.78
CA PHE A 12 12.59 0.44 27.99
C PHE A 12 12.82 1.34 26.77
N LYS A 13 12.39 0.86 25.61
CA LYS A 13 12.40 1.60 24.34
C LYS A 13 11.03 1.43 23.69
N ALA A 14 10.45 2.54 23.24
CA ALA A 14 9.20 2.55 22.50
C ALA A 14 9.32 3.45 21.27
N GLY A 15 8.59 3.08 20.23
CA GLY A 15 8.35 3.89 19.04
C GLY A 15 6.86 4.12 18.88
N LEU A 16 6.51 5.24 18.23
CA LEU A 16 5.14 5.57 17.86
C LEU A 16 5.11 5.86 16.36
N GLU A 17 4.15 5.25 15.66
CA GLU A 17 3.93 5.45 14.24
C GLU A 17 2.48 5.92 14.02
N ILE A 18 2.30 7.01 13.27
CA ILE A 18 1.01 7.65 13.05
C ILE A 18 0.83 7.87 11.55
N HIS A 19 -0.27 7.36 10.98
CA HIS A 19 -0.65 7.60 9.59
C HIS A 19 -1.94 8.43 9.57
N VAL A 20 -1.96 9.47 8.74
CA VAL A 20 -3.11 10.39 8.58
C VAL A 20 -3.39 10.60 7.11
N GLN A 21 -4.65 10.42 6.69
CA GLN A 21 -5.08 10.76 5.35
C GLN A 21 -5.34 12.27 5.24
N LEU A 22 -4.81 12.89 4.19
CA LEU A 22 -5.03 14.32 3.94
C LEU A 22 -6.40 14.54 3.29
N ASP A 23 -7.11 15.57 3.73
CA ASP A 23 -8.37 16.03 3.11
C ASP A 23 -8.05 16.91 1.89
N THR A 24 -7.59 16.27 0.80
CA THR A 24 -7.28 16.93 -0.46
C THR A 24 -8.35 16.65 -1.51
N LYS A 25 -8.54 17.60 -2.44
CA LYS A 25 -9.50 17.43 -3.55
C LYS A 25 -9.11 16.33 -4.54
N LYS A 26 -7.81 16.04 -4.64
CA LYS A 26 -7.23 15.05 -5.56
C LYS A 26 -6.28 14.11 -4.82
N LYS A 27 -6.10 12.89 -5.34
CA LYS A 27 -5.09 11.94 -4.88
C LYS A 27 -3.68 12.49 -5.05
N LEU A 28 -2.71 11.90 -4.35
CA LEU A 28 -1.35 12.45 -4.21
C LEU A 28 -0.60 12.62 -5.55
N PHE A 29 -0.73 11.63 -6.46
CA PHE A 29 0.05 11.57 -7.70
C PHE A 29 -0.79 11.58 -8.98
N CYS A 30 -2.11 11.76 -8.85
CA CYS A 30 -3.01 11.87 -10.00
C CYS A 30 -4.10 12.91 -9.74
N ARG A 31 -4.98 13.11 -10.73
CA ARG A 31 -6.04 14.13 -10.66
C ARG A 31 -7.39 13.58 -10.19
N CYS A 32 -7.46 12.29 -9.86
CA CYS A 32 -8.69 11.65 -9.42
C CYS A 32 -9.13 12.18 -8.04
N PRO A 33 -10.44 12.28 -7.78
CA PRO A 33 -10.96 12.69 -6.48
C PRO A 33 -10.65 11.65 -5.40
N VAL A 34 -10.54 12.09 -4.15
CA VAL A 34 -10.31 11.22 -2.99
C VAL A 34 -11.66 10.69 -2.47
N LEU A 35 -12.23 9.74 -3.19
CA LEU A 35 -13.52 9.12 -2.87
C LEU A 35 -13.34 7.61 -2.65
N LEU A 36 -13.93 7.11 -1.56
CA LEU A 36 -14.07 5.67 -1.32
C LEU A 36 -15.35 5.18 -1.98
N ARG A 37 -15.27 4.03 -2.66
CA ARG A 37 -16.37 3.40 -3.38
C ARG A 37 -16.63 2.01 -2.80
N THR A 38 -17.91 1.65 -2.75
CA THR A 38 -18.38 0.33 -2.28
C THR A 38 -19.52 -0.21 -3.16
N ASP A 39 -19.86 0.52 -4.22
CA ASP A 39 -20.80 0.14 -5.26
C ASP A 39 -20.11 -0.74 -6.31
N GLU A 40 -20.89 -1.26 -7.27
CA GLU A 40 -20.36 -2.15 -8.31
C GLU A 40 -19.31 -1.42 -9.17
N PRO A 41 -18.15 -2.05 -9.44
CA PRO A 41 -17.12 -1.46 -10.27
C PRO A 41 -17.47 -1.53 -11.76
N ASP A 42 -16.97 -0.55 -12.51
CA ASP A 42 -17.17 -0.48 -13.96
C ASP A 42 -16.34 -1.53 -14.72
N PHE A 43 -15.18 -1.88 -14.18
CA PHE A 43 -14.28 -2.86 -14.77
C PHE A 43 -13.34 -3.48 -13.72
N TYR A 44 -12.69 -4.57 -14.13
CA TYR A 44 -11.73 -5.29 -13.32
C TYR A 44 -10.38 -5.40 -14.03
N VAL A 45 -9.29 -5.28 -13.27
CA VAL A 45 -7.92 -5.51 -13.75
C VAL A 45 -7.29 -6.65 -12.97
N LYS A 46 -6.89 -7.70 -13.69
CA LYS A 46 -6.20 -8.86 -13.12
C LYS A 46 -4.69 -8.66 -13.18
N ARG A 47 -4.01 -8.86 -12.05
CA ARG A 47 -2.55 -8.77 -11.93
C ARG A 47 -1.98 -9.95 -11.14
N PHE A 48 -0.68 -10.18 -11.35
CA PHE A 48 0.11 -11.18 -10.66
C PHE A 48 1.43 -10.52 -10.23
N PHE A 49 1.76 -10.59 -8.96
CA PHE A 49 3.06 -10.12 -8.51
C PHE A 49 4.15 -11.11 -8.90
N ARG A 50 5.34 -10.58 -9.17
CA ARG A 50 6.54 -11.37 -9.46
C ARG A 50 7.68 -10.85 -8.58
N PRO A 51 8.50 -11.72 -8.00
CA PRO A 51 9.67 -11.30 -7.25
C PRO A 51 10.66 -10.62 -8.19
N VAL A 52 11.30 -9.57 -7.70
CA VAL A 52 12.34 -8.85 -8.45
C VAL A 52 13.67 -9.12 -7.77
N MET A 53 14.69 -9.33 -8.59
CA MET A 53 16.04 -9.59 -8.12
C MET A 53 16.66 -8.26 -7.65
N GLY A 54 17.23 -8.27 -6.44
CA GLY A 54 17.99 -7.14 -5.93
C GLY A 54 19.32 -6.96 -6.67
N GLU A 55 20.02 -5.86 -6.40
CA GLU A 55 21.29 -5.52 -7.08
C GLU A 55 22.34 -6.63 -6.99
N MET A 56 22.38 -7.36 -5.87
CA MET A 56 23.32 -8.46 -5.62
C MET A 56 22.90 -9.80 -6.25
N GLY A 57 21.83 -9.82 -7.05
CA GLY A 57 21.32 -11.05 -7.66
C GLY A 57 20.42 -11.89 -6.76
N GLU A 58 20.11 -11.42 -5.56
CA GLU A 58 19.32 -12.14 -4.56
C GLU A 58 17.86 -11.67 -4.54
N PHE A 59 16.94 -12.58 -4.21
CA PHE A 59 15.54 -12.24 -3.98
C PHE A 59 15.28 -12.02 -2.49
N ASP A 60 14.42 -11.05 -2.19
CA ASP A 60 13.93 -10.86 -0.82
C ASP A 60 13.10 -12.08 -0.37
N LYS A 61 13.38 -12.55 0.85
CA LYS A 61 12.75 -13.75 1.41
C LYS A 61 11.25 -13.59 1.63
N ALA A 62 10.79 -12.39 1.99
CA ALA A 62 9.37 -12.11 2.19
C ALA A 62 8.64 -12.04 0.84
N MET A 63 9.25 -11.43 -0.19
CA MET A 63 8.70 -11.42 -1.55
C MET A 63 8.54 -12.82 -2.13
N LEU A 64 9.54 -13.70 -1.96
CA LEU A 64 9.43 -15.09 -2.40
C LEU A 64 8.27 -15.81 -1.72
N ARG A 65 8.14 -15.66 -0.40
CA ARG A 65 7.05 -16.26 0.37
C ARG A 65 5.67 -15.78 -0.09
N GLU A 66 5.54 -14.51 -0.46
CA GLU A 66 4.27 -13.98 -0.99
C GLU A 66 4.00 -14.51 -2.39
N PHE A 67 5.02 -14.60 -3.24
CA PHE A 67 4.91 -15.13 -4.59
C PHE A 67 4.50 -16.61 -4.62
N GLU A 68 5.04 -17.43 -3.71
CA GLU A 68 4.74 -18.85 -3.57
C GLU A 68 3.25 -19.14 -3.28
N LYS A 69 2.51 -18.16 -2.72
CA LYS A 69 1.06 -18.30 -2.52
C LYS A 69 0.28 -18.32 -3.85
N GLY A 70 0.87 -17.89 -4.95
CA GLY A 70 0.24 -17.89 -6.28
C GLY A 70 -1.01 -17.00 -6.36
N LEU A 71 -1.06 -15.92 -5.57
CA LEU A 71 -2.23 -15.07 -5.48
C LEU A 71 -2.48 -14.33 -6.80
N THR A 72 -3.75 -14.29 -7.17
CA THR A 72 -4.26 -13.41 -8.22
C THR A 72 -4.81 -12.16 -7.55
N ILE A 73 -4.37 -10.98 -7.99
CA ILE A 73 -4.91 -9.70 -7.51
C ILE A 73 -5.94 -9.20 -8.52
N ILE A 74 -7.13 -8.90 -8.02
CA ILE A 74 -8.21 -8.29 -8.79
C ILE A 74 -8.37 -6.86 -8.28
N TYR A 75 -8.08 -5.90 -9.14
CA TYR A 75 -8.34 -4.49 -8.87
C TYR A 75 -9.69 -4.11 -9.48
N GLU A 76 -10.49 -3.42 -8.69
CA GLU A 76 -11.78 -2.84 -9.10
C GLU A 76 -11.56 -1.41 -9.61
N GLY A 77 -12.11 -1.10 -10.77
CA GLY A 77 -11.94 0.19 -11.43
C GLY A 77 -13.25 0.94 -11.62
N TYR A 78 -13.15 2.26 -11.58
CA TYR A 78 -14.27 3.20 -11.69
C TYR A 78 -13.88 4.33 -12.64
N ASN A 79 -14.65 4.51 -13.72
CA ASN A 79 -14.30 5.44 -14.80
C ASN A 79 -14.26 6.91 -14.36
N ASP A 80 -14.92 7.25 -13.25
CA ASP A 80 -15.03 8.60 -12.71
C ASP A 80 -14.07 8.89 -11.54
N THR A 81 -13.67 7.87 -10.78
CA THR A 81 -12.82 8.03 -9.58
C THR A 81 -11.45 7.34 -9.65
N THR A 82 -11.16 6.61 -10.74
CA THR A 82 -9.85 6.00 -11.00
C THR A 82 -9.28 6.47 -12.34
N CYS A 83 -7.97 6.32 -12.54
CA CYS A 83 -7.33 6.59 -13.82
C CYS A 83 -6.18 5.62 -14.10
N SER A 84 -5.60 5.68 -15.29
CA SER A 84 -4.48 4.83 -15.71
C SER A 84 -3.27 4.85 -14.77
N TYR A 85 -3.03 5.96 -14.07
CA TYR A 85 -1.98 6.02 -13.06
C TYR A 85 -2.18 5.00 -11.93
N GLU A 86 -3.41 4.81 -11.47
CA GLU A 86 -3.74 3.89 -10.37
C GLU A 86 -3.58 2.42 -10.76
N PHE A 87 -3.59 2.13 -12.06
CA PHE A 87 -3.40 0.79 -12.61
C PHE A 87 -1.98 0.55 -13.13
N ASP A 88 -1.04 1.47 -12.86
CA ASP A 88 0.35 1.44 -13.31
C ASP A 88 0.51 1.49 -14.84
N GLU A 89 -0.41 2.18 -15.53
CA GLU A 89 -0.41 2.32 -17.00
C GLU A 89 0.02 3.73 -17.45
N THR A 90 0.42 4.61 -16.53
CA THR A 90 0.84 5.99 -16.82
C THR A 90 1.80 6.47 -15.74
N PRO A 91 2.87 7.23 -16.05
CA PRO A 91 3.76 7.80 -15.05
C PRO A 91 3.04 8.81 -14.13
N PRO A 92 3.63 9.16 -12.98
CA PRO A 92 3.08 10.20 -12.11
C PRO A 92 2.89 11.53 -12.83
N PHE A 93 1.75 12.18 -12.58
CA PHE A 93 1.51 13.50 -13.13
C PHE A 93 2.35 14.54 -12.38
N PRO A 94 2.94 15.53 -13.09
CA PRO A 94 3.65 16.65 -12.46
C PRO A 94 2.71 17.57 -11.67
#